data_AF-A0A150PCT8-F1
#
_entry.id   AF-A0A150PCT8-F1
#
_cell.length_a   1.000
_cell.length_b   1.000
_cell.length_c   1.000
_cell.angle_alpha   90.00
_cell.angle_beta   90.00
_cell.angle_gamma   90.00
#
_symmetry.space_group_name_H-M   'P 1'
#
loop_
_entity.id
_entity.type
_entity.pdbx_description
1 polymer ?
#
loop_
_entity_poly.entity_id
_entity_poly.type
_entity_poly.pdbx_seq_one_letter_code
_entity_poly.pdbx_strand_id
1 'polypeptide(L)'
;MSQPVERLAAAIDEHAENVAKFQRGELTPDQFRPLRLAMGVYAQLAHVKHMQRIKIPGGQLTAVQLEALAEVTERWGRGLAHVTTRQDIQLHYLEIEETIDLQRVLVRAGVTTVGACADTLRNITASHLAGVVEDEVFDVTPYAHAVTRHFLFHEHNRRLPRKFKVAFSGSARDHAQVMINDIGLFAKIGDRGRGFAVYVAGSLGSTPEVAHLWKEFIPEADLLPVCEAVVSVFHRDGERKNRKKARLKFLLRKIGEAEFLRRLDEEFDRIKAARGDALAAELAEEVAGYRESDPPALTPLRDTLGDGAFARWKRTNTIAQKQPGYRVATVKLPLGDITSEQLKSLADISRRYGNGEVRATNTQNFVLRWVPEGLLLNLHRELTQIGLAEADAGHITDVVTCPGGDYCTLAITKSMQVGARIREHLVPSGSRQDVDDLVSALGEFDIKISGCPNSCGQHHVADIGMTGLMVKGKDGVERPHYSLRVGGGCGPNARIGERLDGRIPEEETPKVIATIARYYMAERAEGESFRDFVARKGAPEITRVGFAAAEGSAI
;
A
#
# COMPACT_ATOMS: atom_id res chain seq x y z
N MET A 1 -16.25 -9.41 -21.78
CA MET A 1 -14.85 -9.04 -21.44
C MET A 1 -14.22 -7.96 -22.35
N SER A 2 -14.83 -7.54 -23.48
CA SER A 2 -14.29 -6.50 -24.39
C SER A 2 -14.54 -5.05 -23.97
N GLN A 3 -15.66 -4.78 -23.27
CA GLN A 3 -16.10 -3.42 -22.92
C GLN A 3 -15.12 -2.57 -22.08
N PRO A 4 -14.26 -3.11 -21.20
CA PRO A 4 -13.35 -2.28 -20.42
C PRO A 4 -12.20 -1.69 -21.23
N VAL A 5 -11.62 -2.43 -22.17
CA VAL A 5 -10.41 -2.03 -22.91
C VAL A 5 -10.71 -0.88 -23.87
N GLU A 6 -11.83 -0.93 -24.60
CA GLU A 6 -12.26 0.14 -25.51
C GLU A 6 -12.52 1.45 -24.75
N ARG A 7 -13.19 1.40 -23.60
CA ARG A 7 -13.43 2.58 -22.77
C ARG A 7 -12.14 3.16 -22.19
N LEU A 8 -11.18 2.30 -21.83
CA LEU A 8 -9.87 2.73 -21.39
C LEU A 8 -9.08 3.38 -22.52
N ALA A 9 -9.09 2.81 -23.72
CA ALA A 9 -8.48 3.39 -24.92
C ALA A 9 -9.07 4.77 -25.24
N ALA A 10 -10.41 4.89 -25.21
CA ALA A 10 -11.09 6.17 -25.40
C ALA A 10 -10.69 7.23 -24.35
N ALA A 11 -10.52 6.83 -23.08
CA ALA A 11 -10.03 7.73 -22.03
C ALA A 11 -8.58 8.18 -22.26
N ILE A 12 -7.75 7.33 -22.86
CA ILE A 12 -6.37 7.67 -23.24
C ILE A 12 -6.37 8.63 -24.42
N ASP A 13 -7.23 8.43 -25.42
CA ASP A 13 -7.35 9.37 -26.55
C ASP A 13 -7.90 10.73 -26.11
N GLU A 14 -8.87 10.76 -25.19
CA GLU A 14 -9.31 11.99 -24.51
C GLU A 14 -8.14 12.67 -23.78
N HIS A 15 -7.30 11.89 -23.11
CA HIS A 15 -6.12 12.43 -22.44
C HIS A 15 -5.11 13.02 -23.42
N ALA A 16 -4.84 12.34 -24.53
CA ALA A 16 -3.94 12.81 -25.58
C ALA A 16 -4.41 14.16 -26.14
N GLU A 17 -5.71 14.31 -26.42
CA GLU A 17 -6.28 15.59 -26.85
C GLU A 17 -6.14 16.67 -25.76
N ASN A 18 -6.37 16.33 -24.49
CA ASN A 18 -6.17 17.27 -23.39
C ASN A 18 -4.70 17.71 -23.24
N VAL A 19 -3.73 16.82 -23.49
CA VAL A 19 -2.30 17.17 -23.54
C VAL A 19 -2.03 18.13 -24.70
N ALA A 20 -2.55 17.83 -25.90
CA ALA A 20 -2.37 18.68 -27.08
C ALA A 20 -2.97 20.08 -26.88
N LYS A 21 -4.18 20.19 -26.32
CA LYS A 21 -4.83 21.46 -25.95
C LYS A 21 -3.99 22.26 -24.95
N PHE A 22 -3.43 21.60 -23.95
CA PHE A 22 -2.55 22.24 -22.98
C PHE A 22 -1.28 22.80 -23.64
N GLN A 23 -0.64 22.03 -24.53
CA GLN A 23 0.55 22.49 -25.28
C GLN A 23 0.24 23.66 -26.23
N ARG A 24 -0.95 23.69 -26.84
CA ARG A 24 -1.41 24.82 -27.66
C ARG A 24 -1.85 26.05 -26.85
N GLY A 25 -1.86 25.97 -25.51
CA GLY A 25 -2.29 27.06 -24.64
C GLY A 25 -3.81 27.22 -24.51
N GLU A 26 -4.60 26.27 -25.01
CA GLU A 26 -6.06 26.27 -24.92
C GLU A 26 -6.57 25.89 -23.52
N LEU A 27 -5.75 25.18 -22.74
CA LEU A 27 -6.01 24.88 -21.33
C LEU A 27 -4.99 25.57 -20.44
N THR A 28 -5.45 26.23 -19.39
CA THR A 28 -4.57 26.74 -18.34
C THR A 28 -4.01 25.59 -17.48
N PRO A 29 -2.89 25.79 -16.75
CA PRO A 29 -2.37 24.77 -15.83
C PRO A 29 -3.40 24.28 -14.80
N ASP A 30 -4.29 25.16 -14.32
CA ASP A 30 -5.33 24.81 -13.35
C ASP A 30 -6.46 23.99 -13.97
N GLN A 31 -6.80 24.24 -15.24
CA GLN A 31 -7.78 23.43 -15.98
C GLN A 31 -7.21 22.06 -16.35
N PHE A 32 -5.94 22.01 -16.78
CA PHE A 32 -5.29 20.77 -17.19
C PHE A 32 -4.97 19.85 -16.01
N ARG A 33 -4.61 20.42 -14.86
CA ARG A 33 -4.24 19.68 -13.65
C ARG A 33 -5.23 18.56 -13.25
N PRO A 34 -6.54 18.80 -13.06
CA PRO A 34 -7.47 17.73 -12.72
C PRO A 34 -7.59 16.67 -13.83
N LEU A 35 -7.48 17.05 -15.10
CA LEU A 35 -7.58 16.15 -16.26
C LEU A 35 -6.42 15.14 -16.28
N ARG A 36 -5.17 15.62 -16.24
CA ARG A 36 -3.99 14.72 -16.20
C ARG A 36 -3.91 13.91 -14.91
N LEU A 37 -4.32 14.48 -13.77
CA LEU A 37 -4.34 13.75 -12.51
C LEU A 37 -5.37 12.62 -12.55
N ALA A 38 -6.49 12.77 -13.26
CA ALA A 38 -7.46 11.69 -13.42
C ALA A 38 -6.88 10.50 -14.21
N MET A 39 -5.82 10.72 -14.99
CA MET A 39 -5.08 9.71 -15.75
C MET A 39 -3.82 9.21 -15.03
N GLY A 40 -3.68 9.51 -13.74
CA GLY A 40 -2.56 9.02 -12.94
C GLY A 40 -1.30 9.89 -13.02
N VAL A 41 -1.32 11.02 -13.74
CA VAL A 41 -0.12 11.82 -14.06
C VAL A 41 0.08 12.99 -13.08
N TYR A 42 1.02 12.85 -12.15
CA TYR A 42 1.46 13.89 -11.22
C TYR A 42 2.66 14.67 -11.77
N ALA A 43 2.77 15.96 -11.43
CA ALA A 43 3.98 16.73 -11.73
C ALA A 43 5.05 16.47 -10.65
N GLN A 44 6.31 16.53 -11.06
CA GLN A 44 7.54 16.36 -10.29
C GLN A 44 8.53 17.48 -10.62
N LEU A 45 9.60 17.62 -9.82
CA LEU A 45 10.80 18.43 -10.10
C LEU A 45 10.50 19.79 -10.76
N ALA A 46 10.10 20.79 -9.96
CA ALA A 46 9.73 22.12 -10.46
C ALA A 46 8.65 22.12 -11.56
N HIS A 47 7.82 21.07 -11.62
CA HIS A 47 6.72 20.89 -12.57
C HIS A 47 7.12 20.63 -14.03
N VAL A 48 8.38 20.26 -14.29
CA VAL A 48 8.85 19.95 -15.66
C VAL A 48 8.77 18.47 -16.01
N LYS A 49 8.76 17.58 -15.01
CA LYS A 49 8.68 16.13 -15.19
C LYS A 49 7.42 15.57 -14.56
N HIS A 50 7.09 14.33 -14.90
CA HIS A 50 5.87 13.68 -14.45
C HIS A 50 6.14 12.31 -13.82
N MET A 51 5.29 11.98 -12.86
CA MET A 51 5.13 10.63 -12.34
C MET A 51 3.84 10.05 -12.90
N GLN A 52 3.92 8.86 -13.49
CA GLN A 52 2.76 8.05 -13.83
C GLN A 52 2.49 7.07 -12.70
N ARG A 53 1.28 7.10 -12.16
CA ARG A 53 0.78 6.03 -11.30
C ARG A 53 -0.06 5.06 -12.10
N ILE A 54 0.21 3.78 -11.91
CA ILE A 54 -0.44 2.66 -12.58
C ILE A 54 -1.28 1.93 -11.53
N LYS A 55 -2.60 1.79 -11.81
CA LYS A 55 -3.58 1.27 -10.86
C LYS A 55 -3.64 -0.25 -10.96
N ILE A 56 -3.33 -0.95 -9.87
CA ILE A 56 -3.29 -2.42 -9.81
C ILE A 56 -4.32 -2.94 -8.80
N PRO A 57 -5.57 -3.21 -9.21
CA PRO A 57 -6.65 -3.65 -8.31
C PRO A 57 -6.26 -4.88 -7.50
N GLY A 58 -6.43 -4.81 -6.17
CA GLY A 58 -6.03 -5.88 -5.25
C GLY A 58 -4.52 -6.17 -5.20
N GLY A 59 -3.70 -5.39 -5.91
CA GLY A 59 -2.28 -5.64 -6.11
C GLY A 59 -1.97 -6.80 -7.06
N GLN A 60 -2.96 -7.42 -7.69
CA GLN A 60 -2.77 -8.61 -8.52
C GLN A 60 -2.23 -8.24 -9.92
N LEU A 61 -1.11 -8.87 -10.29
CA LEU A 61 -0.46 -8.73 -11.58
C LEU A 61 -0.21 -10.11 -12.18
N THR A 62 -0.61 -10.31 -13.43
CA THR A 62 -0.21 -11.49 -14.22
C THR A 62 1.21 -11.31 -14.79
N ALA A 63 1.85 -12.40 -15.19
CA ALA A 63 3.15 -12.35 -15.86
C ALA A 63 3.13 -11.48 -17.14
N VAL A 64 2.03 -11.49 -17.90
CA VAL A 64 1.85 -10.61 -19.07
C VAL A 64 1.83 -9.14 -18.67
N GLN A 65 1.21 -8.81 -17.54
CA GLN A 65 1.19 -7.45 -17.01
C GLN A 65 2.56 -7.04 -16.45
N LEU A 66 3.30 -7.97 -15.84
CA LEU A 66 4.69 -7.73 -15.43
C LEU A 66 5.60 -7.44 -16.64
N GLU A 67 5.42 -8.14 -17.75
CA GLU A 67 6.14 -7.86 -19.00
C GLU A 67 5.80 -6.48 -19.56
N ALA A 68 4.51 -6.11 -19.56
CA ALA A 68 4.10 -4.77 -19.97
C ALA A 68 4.69 -3.68 -19.06
N LEU A 69 4.74 -3.94 -17.74
CA LEU A 69 5.42 -3.08 -16.77
C LEU A 69 6.92 -2.99 -17.03
N ALA A 70 7.58 -4.11 -17.35
CA ALA A 70 9.00 -4.13 -17.70
C ALA A 70 9.26 -3.27 -18.94
N GLU A 71 8.45 -3.43 -19.99
CA GLU A 71 8.55 -2.64 -21.23
C GLU A 71 8.43 -1.14 -20.94
N VAL A 72 7.39 -0.72 -20.21
CA VAL A 72 7.21 0.72 -19.95
C VAL A 72 8.29 1.29 -19.02
N THR A 73 8.79 0.48 -18.09
CA THR A 73 9.86 0.85 -17.17
C THR A 73 11.17 1.06 -17.90
N GLU A 74 11.49 0.16 -18.84
CA GLU A 74 12.70 0.23 -19.67
C GLU A 74 12.65 1.43 -20.61
N ARG A 75 11.53 1.60 -21.35
CA ARG A 75 11.41 2.62 -22.39
C ARG A 75 11.32 4.05 -21.84
N TRP A 76 10.60 4.25 -20.73
CA TRP A 76 10.30 5.58 -20.22
C TRP A 76 10.59 5.77 -18.73
N GLY A 77 10.49 4.70 -17.92
CA GLY A 77 10.73 4.75 -16.48
C GLY A 77 12.20 4.82 -16.05
N ARG A 78 13.14 5.05 -16.98
CA ARG A 78 14.61 5.05 -16.74
C ARG A 78 15.11 3.76 -16.08
N GLY A 79 14.46 2.63 -16.38
CA GLY A 79 14.81 1.32 -15.84
C GLY A 79 14.37 1.07 -14.41
N LEU A 80 13.59 1.96 -13.77
CA LEU A 80 13.15 1.80 -12.37
C LEU A 80 11.64 1.99 -12.20
N ALA A 81 11.01 1.04 -11.50
CA ALA A 81 9.62 1.12 -11.07
C ALA A 81 9.53 1.05 -9.54
N HIS A 82 8.49 1.68 -8.98
CA HIS A 82 8.29 1.76 -7.54
C HIS A 82 6.94 1.18 -7.11
N VAL A 83 6.94 0.16 -6.26
CA VAL A 83 5.76 -0.42 -5.61
C VAL A 83 5.33 0.47 -4.45
N THR A 84 4.03 0.78 -4.40
CA THR A 84 3.50 1.75 -3.45
C THR A 84 2.77 1.11 -2.28
N THR A 85 2.58 1.87 -1.19
CA THR A 85 1.74 1.47 -0.04
C THR A 85 0.24 1.28 -0.35
N ARG A 86 -0.16 1.42 -1.62
CA ARG A 86 -1.51 1.11 -2.12
C ARG A 86 -1.49 0.04 -3.20
N GLN A 87 -0.43 -0.76 -3.27
CA GLN A 87 -0.27 -1.84 -4.23
C GLN A 87 -0.21 -1.37 -5.70
N ASP A 88 -0.15 -0.05 -5.94
CA ASP A 88 0.09 0.54 -7.27
C ASP A 88 1.58 0.47 -7.64
N ILE A 89 1.87 0.72 -8.92
CA ILE A 89 3.22 0.97 -9.44
C ILE A 89 3.37 2.45 -9.83
N GLN A 90 4.55 3.03 -9.61
CA GLN A 90 4.90 4.37 -10.08
C GLN A 90 6.13 4.34 -10.98
N LEU A 91 6.07 5.10 -12.06
CA LEU A 91 7.22 5.46 -12.90
C LEU A 91 7.44 6.97 -12.79
N HIS A 92 8.69 7.39 -12.74
CA HIS A 92 9.10 8.77 -12.49
C HIS A 92 9.91 9.34 -13.66
N TYR A 93 10.08 10.66 -13.71
CA TYR A 93 10.86 11.39 -14.71
C TYR A 93 10.32 11.36 -16.15
N LEU A 94 9.02 11.18 -16.33
CA LEU A 94 8.38 11.14 -17.64
C LEU A 94 8.17 12.55 -18.20
N GLU A 95 8.32 12.70 -19.52
CA GLU A 95 7.70 13.80 -20.25
C GLU A 95 6.17 13.59 -20.32
N ILE A 96 5.42 14.67 -20.54
CA ILE A 96 3.95 14.57 -20.52
C ILE A 96 3.43 13.75 -21.70
N GLU A 97 4.08 13.84 -22.85
CA GLU A 97 3.73 13.15 -24.09
C GLU A 97 3.99 11.64 -23.99
N GLU A 98 5.10 11.27 -23.35
CA GLU A 98 5.48 9.87 -23.10
C GLU A 98 4.42 9.12 -22.29
N THR A 99 3.65 9.83 -21.45
CA THR A 99 2.59 9.19 -20.65
C THR A 99 1.50 8.58 -21.52
N ILE A 100 1.23 9.12 -22.71
CA ILE A 100 0.20 8.60 -23.61
C ILE A 100 0.63 7.26 -24.21
N ASP A 101 1.85 7.18 -24.74
CA ASP A 101 2.36 5.96 -25.36
C ASP A 101 2.54 4.84 -24.32
N LEU A 102 3.02 5.19 -23.14
CA LEU A 102 3.08 4.29 -21.99
C LEU A 102 1.69 3.73 -21.65
N GLN A 103 0.67 4.59 -21.54
CA GLN A 103 -0.69 4.16 -21.25
C GLN A 103 -1.26 3.23 -22.34
N ARG A 104 -0.91 3.47 -23.62
CA ARG A 104 -1.28 2.60 -24.74
C ARG A 104 -0.60 1.24 -24.67
N VAL A 105 0.61 1.12 -24.11
CA VAL A 105 1.22 -0.20 -23.83
C VAL A 105 0.45 -0.92 -22.74
N LEU A 106 0.21 -0.25 -21.61
CA LEU A 106 -0.45 -0.83 -20.44
C LEU A 106 -1.87 -1.33 -20.76
N VAL A 107 -2.66 -0.56 -21.51
CA VAL A 107 -4.06 -0.91 -21.80
C VAL A 107 -4.17 -2.19 -22.64
N ARG A 108 -3.17 -2.50 -23.48
CA ARG A 108 -3.13 -3.77 -24.24
C ARG A 108 -2.98 -4.99 -23.34
N ALA A 109 -2.34 -4.82 -22.18
CA ALA A 109 -2.24 -5.84 -21.14
C ALA A 109 -3.41 -5.76 -20.11
N GLY A 110 -4.44 -4.96 -20.39
CA GLY A 110 -5.58 -4.76 -19.49
C GLY A 110 -5.25 -3.95 -18.24
N VAL A 111 -4.12 -3.24 -18.21
CA VAL A 111 -3.69 -2.40 -17.08
C VAL A 111 -4.16 -0.96 -17.29
N THR A 112 -4.69 -0.33 -16.24
CA THR A 112 -5.25 1.02 -16.29
C THR A 112 -4.48 2.01 -15.43
N THR A 113 -4.49 3.28 -15.84
CA THR A 113 -4.04 4.43 -15.05
C THR A 113 -5.20 5.34 -14.63
N VAL A 114 -6.40 5.07 -15.14
CA VAL A 114 -7.60 5.88 -14.91
C VAL A 114 -7.98 5.83 -13.43
N GLY A 115 -8.17 7.01 -12.84
CA GLY A 115 -8.54 7.16 -11.45
C GLY A 115 -7.44 6.85 -10.44
N ALA A 116 -6.20 6.58 -10.87
CA ALA A 116 -5.08 6.31 -9.96
C ALA A 116 -4.76 7.52 -9.06
N CYS A 117 -5.05 8.73 -9.55
CA CYS A 117 -4.72 10.01 -8.94
C CYS A 117 -5.97 10.95 -8.93
N ALA A 118 -5.81 12.26 -8.66
CA ALA A 118 -6.93 13.23 -8.52
C ALA A 118 -7.91 12.94 -7.36
N ASP A 119 -9.12 13.52 -7.49
CA ASP A 119 -10.26 13.43 -6.59
C ASP A 119 -11.22 12.34 -7.11
N THR A 120 -10.72 11.11 -7.04
CA THR A 120 -11.31 9.85 -7.55
C THR A 120 -11.31 8.77 -6.46
N LEU A 121 -11.96 7.64 -6.75
CA LEU A 121 -11.65 6.37 -6.10
C LEU A 121 -10.27 5.88 -6.55
N ARG A 122 -9.36 5.79 -5.59
CA ARG A 122 -7.99 5.28 -5.77
C ARG A 122 -7.99 3.77 -5.99
N ASN A 123 -6.80 3.19 -6.04
CA ASN A 123 -6.67 1.74 -6.04
C ASN A 123 -7.38 1.09 -4.85
N ILE A 124 -8.19 0.10 -5.17
CA ILE A 124 -8.86 -0.74 -4.19
C ILE A 124 -7.84 -1.78 -3.77
N THR A 125 -7.45 -1.72 -2.50
CA THR A 125 -6.45 -2.63 -1.96
C THR A 125 -7.13 -3.85 -1.38
N ALA A 126 -6.47 -5.01 -1.47
CA ALA A 126 -6.92 -6.25 -0.85
C ALA A 126 -5.75 -6.89 -0.12
N SER A 127 -6.03 -7.84 0.77
CA SER A 127 -4.97 -8.65 1.36
C SER A 127 -4.16 -9.31 0.24
N HIS A 128 -2.85 -9.09 0.25
CA HIS A 128 -1.92 -9.71 -0.70
C HIS A 128 -1.79 -11.23 -0.49
N LEU A 129 -2.42 -11.77 0.56
CA LEU A 129 -2.50 -13.20 0.85
C LEU A 129 -3.90 -13.78 0.60
N ALA A 130 -4.88 -12.97 0.18
CA ALA A 130 -6.25 -13.46 0.01
C ALA A 130 -6.31 -14.69 -0.92
N GLY A 131 -7.07 -15.71 -0.51
CA GLY A 131 -7.22 -17.01 -1.14
C GLY A 131 -6.31 -18.12 -0.59
N VAL A 132 -5.23 -17.78 0.13
CA VAL A 132 -4.18 -18.77 0.46
C VAL A 132 -3.77 -18.85 1.93
N VAL A 133 -4.24 -17.95 2.78
CA VAL A 133 -3.93 -17.94 4.22
C VAL A 133 -4.98 -18.75 4.99
N GLU A 134 -4.55 -19.44 6.05
CA GLU A 134 -5.41 -20.28 6.90
C GLU A 134 -6.44 -19.48 7.72
N ASP A 135 -6.07 -18.32 8.27
CA ASP A 135 -6.95 -17.52 9.13
C ASP A 135 -7.88 -16.55 8.35
N GLU A 136 -8.00 -16.72 7.03
CA GLU A 136 -8.95 -15.94 6.24
C GLU A 136 -10.37 -16.56 6.28
N VAL A 137 -11.37 -15.69 6.38
CA VAL A 137 -12.78 -16.08 6.35
C VAL A 137 -13.18 -16.54 4.93
N PHE A 138 -12.85 -15.75 3.91
CA PHE A 138 -12.95 -16.12 2.50
C PHE A 138 -12.07 -15.20 1.64
N ASP A 139 -11.81 -15.59 0.39
CA ASP A 139 -11.04 -14.80 -0.56
C ASP A 139 -11.81 -13.51 -0.97
N VAL A 140 -11.24 -12.37 -0.60
CA VAL A 140 -11.81 -11.05 -0.91
C VAL A 140 -11.40 -10.49 -2.28
N THR A 141 -10.53 -11.20 -3.01
CA THR A 141 -9.99 -10.74 -4.30
C THR A 141 -11.07 -10.47 -5.36
N PRO A 142 -12.06 -11.37 -5.57
CA PRO A 142 -13.13 -11.13 -6.55
C PRO A 142 -13.90 -9.83 -6.28
N TYR A 143 -14.16 -9.53 -5.01
CA TYR A 143 -14.89 -8.33 -4.58
C TYR A 143 -14.10 -7.05 -4.82
N ALA A 144 -12.78 -7.07 -4.58
CA ALA A 144 -11.92 -5.91 -4.85
C ALA A 144 -11.90 -5.56 -6.35
N HIS A 145 -11.92 -6.56 -7.23
CA HIS A 145 -12.04 -6.38 -8.68
C HIS A 145 -13.43 -5.89 -9.09
N ALA A 146 -14.50 -6.47 -8.53
CA ALA A 146 -15.88 -6.07 -8.81
C ALA A 146 -16.12 -4.59 -8.46
N VAL A 147 -15.74 -4.17 -7.24
CA VAL A 147 -15.87 -2.76 -6.83
C VAL A 147 -14.98 -1.85 -7.68
N THR A 148 -13.82 -2.33 -8.14
CA THR A 148 -12.97 -1.54 -9.04
C THR A 148 -13.68 -1.29 -10.36
N ARG A 149 -14.23 -2.34 -10.99
CA ARG A 149 -14.92 -2.26 -12.28
C ARG A 149 -16.15 -1.38 -12.21
N HIS A 150 -16.96 -1.59 -11.19
CA HIS A 150 -18.15 -0.79 -10.91
C HIS A 150 -17.82 0.71 -10.85
N PHE A 151 -16.82 1.10 -10.05
CA PHE A 151 -16.48 2.51 -9.87
C PHE A 151 -15.59 3.11 -10.95
N LEU A 152 -14.95 2.32 -11.82
CA LEU A 152 -13.93 2.81 -12.76
C LEU A 152 -14.42 4.00 -13.60
N PHE A 153 -15.66 3.89 -14.11
CA PHE A 153 -16.33 4.93 -14.87
C PHE A 153 -17.70 5.32 -14.30
N HIS A 154 -17.92 5.07 -13.01
CA HIS A 154 -19.12 5.52 -12.30
C HIS A 154 -19.22 7.06 -12.35
N GLU A 155 -20.44 7.59 -12.44
CA GLU A 155 -20.70 9.02 -12.69
C GLU A 155 -20.09 9.98 -11.64
N HIS A 156 -20.02 9.53 -10.39
CA HIS A 156 -19.40 10.30 -9.30
C HIS A 156 -17.87 10.20 -9.27
N ASN A 157 -17.29 9.15 -9.87
CA ASN A 157 -15.85 9.01 -9.93
C ASN A 157 -15.25 10.13 -10.80
N ARG A 158 -13.99 10.51 -10.52
CA ARG A 158 -13.31 11.70 -11.09
C ARG A 158 -13.90 13.07 -10.71
N ARG A 159 -14.96 13.12 -9.89
CA ARG A 159 -15.62 14.36 -9.44
C ARG A 159 -15.86 14.42 -7.93
N LEU A 160 -15.17 13.59 -7.15
CA LEU A 160 -15.30 13.60 -5.69
C LEU A 160 -14.72 14.89 -5.09
N PRO A 161 -15.07 15.26 -3.85
CA PRO A 161 -14.45 16.39 -3.17
C PRO A 161 -12.94 16.21 -2.97
N ARG A 162 -12.50 14.95 -2.74
CA ARG A 162 -11.08 14.59 -2.58
C ARG A 162 -10.87 13.10 -2.89
N LYS A 163 -9.60 12.65 -2.91
CA LYS A 163 -9.24 11.23 -3.02
C LYS A 163 -10.01 10.34 -2.04
N PHE A 164 -10.48 9.19 -2.52
CA PHE A 164 -11.27 8.21 -1.78
C PHE A 164 -10.61 6.82 -1.87
N LYS A 165 -10.51 6.11 -0.76
CA LYS A 165 -9.77 4.84 -0.64
C LYS A 165 -10.68 3.75 -0.11
N VAL A 166 -10.61 2.58 -0.74
CA VAL A 166 -11.32 1.37 -0.33
C VAL A 166 -10.30 0.26 -0.08
N ALA A 167 -10.52 -0.57 0.93
CA ALA A 167 -9.68 -1.72 1.22
C ALA A 167 -10.49 -2.91 1.74
N PHE A 168 -10.05 -4.12 1.38
CA PHE A 168 -10.64 -5.39 1.77
C PHE A 168 -9.65 -6.28 2.53
N SER A 169 -10.09 -6.89 3.62
CA SER A 169 -9.34 -7.94 4.31
C SER A 169 -10.20 -9.17 4.53
N GLY A 170 -9.65 -10.34 4.19
CA GLY A 170 -10.24 -11.65 4.50
C GLY A 170 -9.93 -12.13 5.91
N SER A 171 -8.94 -11.56 6.59
CA SER A 171 -8.41 -12.00 7.89
C SER A 171 -8.35 -10.84 8.90
N ALA A 172 -8.43 -11.17 10.18
CA ALA A 172 -8.27 -10.23 11.29
C ALA A 172 -6.84 -9.66 11.42
N ARG A 173 -5.83 -10.29 10.79
CA ARG A 173 -4.46 -9.73 10.69
C ARG A 173 -4.41 -8.46 9.84
N ASP A 174 -5.44 -8.21 9.04
CA ASP A 174 -5.62 -6.95 8.29
C ASP A 174 -4.41 -6.56 7.43
N HIS A 175 -3.95 -7.50 6.61
CA HIS A 175 -2.85 -7.29 5.65
C HIS A 175 -3.11 -6.13 4.68
N ALA A 176 -4.37 -5.66 4.52
CA ALA A 176 -4.75 -4.53 3.68
C ALA A 176 -4.84 -3.19 4.43
N GLN A 177 -4.75 -3.22 5.76
CA GLN A 177 -4.90 -2.06 6.65
C GLN A 177 -6.23 -1.33 6.45
N VAL A 178 -7.35 -2.05 6.51
CA VAL A 178 -8.68 -1.52 6.15
C VAL A 178 -9.10 -0.33 7.02
N MET A 179 -8.66 -0.28 8.28
CA MET A 179 -9.03 0.75 9.27
C MET A 179 -8.52 2.17 8.98
N ILE A 180 -7.70 2.37 7.95
CA ILE A 180 -7.17 3.70 7.55
C ILE A 180 -7.69 4.18 6.19
N ASN A 181 -8.78 3.58 5.70
CA ASN A 181 -9.41 3.85 4.41
C ASN A 181 -10.78 4.50 4.56
N ASP A 182 -11.22 5.22 3.53
CA ASP A 182 -12.53 5.87 3.53
C ASP A 182 -13.67 4.83 3.60
N ILE A 183 -13.45 3.64 3.02
CA ILE A 183 -14.20 2.40 3.29
C ILE A 183 -13.21 1.27 3.62
N GLY A 184 -13.44 0.58 4.73
CA GLY A 184 -12.76 -0.65 5.11
C GLY A 184 -13.74 -1.82 5.24
N LEU A 185 -13.40 -2.96 4.65
CA LEU A 185 -14.28 -4.12 4.57
C LEU A 185 -13.58 -5.36 5.11
N PHE A 186 -14.10 -5.92 6.20
CA PHE A 186 -13.66 -7.20 6.74
C PHE A 186 -14.63 -8.29 6.33
N ALA A 187 -14.13 -9.37 5.73
CA ALA A 187 -14.91 -10.55 5.42
C ALA A 187 -15.54 -11.14 6.71
N LYS A 188 -16.82 -11.51 6.63
CA LYS A 188 -17.56 -12.18 7.70
C LYS A 188 -18.51 -13.23 7.13
N ILE A 189 -18.77 -14.27 7.92
CA ILE A 189 -19.91 -15.17 7.70
C ILE A 189 -20.96 -14.81 8.75
N GLY A 190 -22.19 -14.57 8.31
CA GLY A 190 -23.36 -14.40 9.17
C GLY A 190 -24.46 -15.39 8.78
N ASP A 191 -25.63 -15.27 9.42
CA ASP A 191 -26.75 -16.20 9.19
C ASP A 191 -27.25 -16.20 7.73
N ARG A 192 -27.04 -15.09 7.01
CA ARG A 192 -27.39 -14.93 5.59
C ARG A 192 -26.25 -15.30 4.63
N GLY A 193 -25.23 -16.00 5.12
CA GLY A 193 -24.07 -16.44 4.35
C GLY A 193 -22.90 -15.45 4.39
N ARG A 194 -22.16 -15.38 3.28
CA ARG A 194 -20.98 -14.51 3.14
C ARG A 194 -21.36 -13.03 3.12
N GLY A 195 -20.48 -12.22 3.68
CA GLY A 195 -20.73 -10.80 3.86
C GLY A 195 -19.53 -10.04 4.41
N PHE A 196 -19.79 -8.81 4.86
CA PHE A 196 -18.74 -7.91 5.34
C PHE A 196 -19.17 -7.11 6.56
N ALA A 197 -18.23 -6.88 7.50
CA ALA A 197 -18.31 -5.72 8.38
C ALA A 197 -17.80 -4.48 7.63
N VAL A 198 -18.50 -3.36 7.78
CA VAL A 198 -18.25 -2.12 7.04
C VAL A 198 -17.79 -1.04 7.99
N TYR A 199 -16.58 -0.54 7.74
CA TYR A 199 -15.98 0.60 8.43
C TYR A 199 -15.83 1.77 7.47
N VAL A 200 -15.98 2.99 7.96
CA VAL A 200 -16.01 4.21 7.14
C VAL A 200 -15.15 5.33 7.72
N ALA A 201 -14.77 6.27 6.86
CA ALA A 201 -14.13 7.53 7.23
C ALA A 201 -12.72 7.41 7.88
N GLY A 202 -12.02 6.29 7.71
CA GLY A 202 -10.61 6.17 8.09
C GLY A 202 -9.69 6.99 7.18
N SER A 203 -8.67 7.63 7.76
CA SER A 203 -7.62 8.31 6.98
C SER A 203 -6.49 8.80 7.87
N LEU A 204 -5.25 8.58 7.42
CA LEU A 204 -4.02 9.16 7.99
C LEU A 204 -3.87 10.67 7.70
N GLY A 205 -2.97 11.11 6.81
CA GLY A 205 -2.71 12.55 6.61
C GLY A 205 -2.19 13.23 7.88
N SER A 206 -2.17 14.57 7.93
CA SER A 206 -1.60 15.32 9.07
C SER A 206 -2.34 15.13 10.39
N THR A 207 -3.60 14.72 10.32
CA THR A 207 -4.48 14.56 11.48
C THR A 207 -5.17 13.21 11.35
N PRO A 208 -4.57 12.11 11.79
CA PRO A 208 -5.07 10.76 11.53
C PRO A 208 -6.47 10.52 12.14
N GLU A 209 -7.18 9.57 11.57
CA GLU A 209 -8.50 9.09 11.96
C GLU A 209 -8.56 7.59 11.67
N VAL A 210 -8.96 6.79 12.65
CA VAL A 210 -9.26 5.36 12.50
C VAL A 210 -10.71 5.25 12.01
N ALA A 211 -10.99 4.29 11.14
CA ALA A 211 -12.33 4.10 10.57
C ALA A 211 -13.36 3.72 11.65
N HIS A 212 -14.58 4.21 11.46
CA HIS A 212 -15.73 4.03 12.34
C HIS A 212 -16.59 2.86 11.86
N LEU A 213 -17.08 2.03 12.77
CA LEU A 213 -17.97 0.93 12.41
C LEU A 213 -19.32 1.49 11.98
N TRP A 214 -19.79 1.16 10.76
CA TRP A 214 -21.12 1.52 10.28
C TRP A 214 -22.08 0.34 10.32
N LYS A 215 -21.69 -0.80 9.74
CA LYS A 215 -22.50 -2.02 9.71
C LYS A 215 -21.68 -3.20 10.20
N GLU A 216 -22.14 -3.88 11.23
CA GLU A 216 -21.47 -5.08 11.77
C GLU A 216 -21.43 -6.24 10.78
N PHE A 217 -22.46 -6.31 9.93
CA PHE A 217 -22.59 -7.29 8.86
C PHE A 217 -23.53 -6.77 7.77
N ILE A 218 -23.11 -6.92 6.51
CA ILE A 218 -23.96 -6.90 5.32
C ILE A 218 -23.79 -8.22 4.57
N PRO A 219 -24.84 -8.78 3.94
CA PRO A 219 -24.65 -9.87 2.98
C PRO A 219 -23.88 -9.36 1.77
N GLU A 220 -23.17 -10.25 1.06
CA GLU A 220 -22.35 -9.87 -0.10
C GLU A 220 -23.15 -9.09 -1.17
N ALA A 221 -24.42 -9.44 -1.40
CA ALA A 221 -25.30 -8.76 -2.35
C ALA A 221 -25.50 -7.25 -2.07
N ASP A 222 -25.30 -6.82 -0.82
CA ASP A 222 -25.43 -5.42 -0.41
C ASP A 222 -24.12 -4.62 -0.56
N LEU A 223 -23.02 -5.25 -1.02
CA LEU A 223 -21.69 -4.62 -1.09
C LEU A 223 -21.68 -3.39 -2.00
N LEU A 224 -22.15 -3.50 -3.24
CA LEU A 224 -22.17 -2.36 -4.17
C LEU A 224 -23.11 -1.24 -3.68
N PRO A 225 -24.36 -1.51 -3.23
CA PRO A 225 -25.20 -0.48 -2.61
C PRO A 225 -24.54 0.24 -1.44
N VAL A 226 -23.84 -0.48 -0.56
CA VAL A 226 -23.09 0.11 0.57
C VAL A 226 -21.96 1.02 0.07
N CYS A 227 -21.16 0.58 -0.90
CA CYS A 227 -20.09 1.39 -1.45
C CYS A 227 -20.63 2.65 -2.15
N GLU A 228 -21.70 2.53 -2.94
CA GLU A 228 -22.34 3.67 -3.59
C GLU A 228 -22.86 4.65 -2.54
N ALA A 229 -23.52 4.19 -1.47
CA ALA A 229 -24.05 5.08 -0.43
C ALA A 229 -22.98 5.98 0.19
N VAL A 230 -21.83 5.43 0.57
CA VAL A 230 -20.73 6.23 1.13
C VAL A 230 -20.15 7.20 0.10
N VAL A 231 -20.00 6.76 -1.15
CA VAL A 231 -19.48 7.59 -2.25
C VAL A 231 -20.45 8.74 -2.57
N SER A 232 -21.75 8.48 -2.59
CA SER A 232 -22.81 9.46 -2.87
C SER A 232 -22.94 10.49 -1.76
N VAL A 233 -22.96 10.06 -0.49
CA VAL A 233 -22.92 10.98 0.66
C VAL A 233 -21.66 11.85 0.60
N PHE A 234 -20.49 11.26 0.33
CA PHE A 234 -19.27 12.04 0.20
C PHE A 234 -19.33 13.02 -0.98
N HIS A 235 -19.84 12.60 -2.13
CA HIS A 235 -19.97 13.43 -3.32
C HIS A 235 -20.86 14.66 -3.08
N ARG A 236 -22.00 14.44 -2.43
CA ARG A 236 -23.04 15.45 -2.15
C ARG A 236 -22.64 16.39 -1.02
N ASP A 237 -22.17 15.85 0.10
CA ASP A 237 -22.04 16.61 1.36
C ASP A 237 -20.58 17.03 1.66
N GLY A 238 -19.60 16.49 0.93
CA GLY A 238 -18.18 16.73 1.19
C GLY A 238 -17.69 18.14 0.82
N GLU A 239 -16.70 18.62 1.59
CA GLU A 239 -16.11 19.96 1.43
C GLU A 239 -15.28 20.07 0.14
N ARG A 240 -15.54 21.10 -0.68
CA ARG A 240 -14.87 21.31 -1.98
C ARG A 240 -14.02 22.59 -2.06
N LYS A 241 -14.27 23.58 -1.20
CA LYS A 241 -13.53 24.85 -1.14
C LYS A 241 -12.20 24.66 -0.44
N ASN A 242 -12.21 24.07 0.77
CA ASN A 242 -10.99 23.85 1.53
C ASN A 242 -10.41 22.44 1.35
N ARG A 243 -9.46 22.29 0.42
CA ARG A 243 -8.80 21.00 0.12
C ARG A 243 -8.14 20.34 1.34
N LYS A 244 -7.73 21.09 2.37
CA LYS A 244 -7.15 20.53 3.61
C LYS A 244 -8.20 19.87 4.50
N LYS A 245 -9.48 20.22 4.33
CA LYS A 245 -10.64 19.70 5.06
C LYS A 245 -11.60 18.89 4.18
N ALA A 246 -11.16 18.45 3.00
CA ALA A 246 -12.00 17.84 1.96
C ALA A 246 -12.09 16.30 1.98
N ARG A 247 -11.43 15.61 2.92
CA ARG A 247 -11.52 14.14 3.06
C ARG A 247 -12.78 13.74 3.85
N LEU A 248 -13.30 12.53 3.63
CA LEU A 248 -14.52 12.02 4.26
C LEU A 248 -14.53 12.16 5.79
N LYS A 249 -13.41 11.88 6.46
CA LYS A 249 -13.28 12.07 7.92
C LYS A 249 -13.65 13.47 8.42
N PHE A 250 -13.45 14.51 7.62
CA PHE A 250 -13.79 15.88 8.03
C PHE A 250 -15.28 16.15 7.89
N LEU A 251 -15.97 15.47 6.96
CA LEU A 251 -17.43 15.48 6.91
C LEU A 251 -17.97 14.83 8.19
N LEU A 252 -17.49 13.64 8.54
CA LEU A 252 -17.86 12.96 9.79
C LEU A 252 -17.64 13.88 11.02
N ARG A 253 -16.44 14.46 11.17
CA ARG A 253 -16.15 15.39 12.29
C ARG A 253 -17.05 16.63 12.31
N LYS A 254 -17.47 17.12 11.14
CA LYS A 254 -18.28 18.34 11.03
C LYS A 254 -19.72 18.10 11.47
N ILE A 255 -20.31 16.97 11.09
CA ILE A 255 -21.74 16.70 11.34
C ILE A 255 -21.97 15.78 12.54
N GLY A 256 -20.92 15.12 13.05
CA GLY A 256 -21.01 14.14 14.11
C GLY A 256 -21.25 12.73 13.57
N GLU A 257 -20.74 11.73 14.30
CA GLU A 257 -20.79 10.32 13.89
C GLU A 257 -22.23 9.82 13.72
N ALA A 258 -23.11 10.05 14.71
CA ALA A 258 -24.51 9.62 14.67
C ALA A 258 -25.26 10.15 13.43
N GLU A 259 -25.11 11.44 13.13
CA GLU A 259 -25.74 12.05 11.95
C GLU A 259 -25.12 11.55 10.65
N PHE A 260 -23.79 11.33 10.62
CA PHE A 260 -23.12 10.77 9.46
C PHE A 260 -23.61 9.34 9.16
N LEU A 261 -23.67 8.46 10.15
CA LEU A 261 -24.15 7.08 9.97
C LEU A 261 -25.63 7.05 9.57
N ARG A 262 -26.47 7.91 10.18
CA ARG A 262 -27.89 8.05 9.80
C ARG A 262 -28.06 8.40 8.32
N ARG A 263 -27.27 9.35 7.79
CA ARG A 263 -27.29 9.71 6.36
C ARG A 263 -26.81 8.57 5.46
N LEU A 264 -25.86 7.76 5.92
CA LEU A 264 -25.41 6.59 5.17
C LEU A 264 -26.51 5.54 5.11
N ASP A 265 -27.25 5.31 6.20
CA ASP A 265 -28.39 4.38 6.22
C ASP A 265 -29.50 4.85 5.27
N GLU A 266 -29.89 6.13 5.33
CA GLU A 266 -30.89 6.71 4.41
C GLU A 266 -30.49 6.58 2.94
N GLU A 267 -29.23 6.87 2.63
CA GLU A 267 -28.72 6.78 1.26
C GLU A 267 -28.62 5.33 0.79
N PHE A 268 -28.20 4.42 1.67
CA PHE A 268 -28.17 2.98 1.40
C PHE A 268 -29.56 2.44 1.10
N ASP A 269 -30.57 2.75 1.92
CA ASP A 269 -31.95 2.31 1.71
C ASP A 269 -32.50 2.86 0.38
N ARG A 270 -32.21 4.13 0.06
CA ARG A 270 -32.58 4.75 -1.22
C ARG A 270 -31.98 4.02 -2.42
N ILE A 271 -30.68 3.73 -2.40
CA ILE A 271 -29.97 3.04 -3.49
C ILE A 271 -30.46 1.60 -3.60
N LYS A 272 -30.61 0.91 -2.47
CA LYS A 272 -31.10 -0.47 -2.41
C LYS A 272 -32.51 -0.59 -2.98
N ALA A 273 -33.41 0.32 -2.63
CA ALA A 273 -34.77 0.35 -3.18
C ALA A 273 -34.78 0.65 -4.69
N ALA A 274 -33.90 1.53 -5.16
CA ALA A 274 -33.89 1.93 -6.57
C ALA A 274 -33.23 0.91 -7.50
N ARG A 275 -32.12 0.29 -7.07
CA ARG A 275 -31.23 -0.50 -7.95
C ARG A 275 -30.57 -1.70 -7.26
N GLY A 276 -30.97 -2.07 -6.04
CA GLY A 276 -30.33 -3.13 -5.24
C GLY A 276 -30.19 -4.46 -6.00
N ASP A 277 -31.27 -4.93 -6.64
CA ASP A 277 -31.26 -6.20 -7.37
C ASP A 277 -30.31 -6.17 -8.57
N ALA A 278 -30.26 -5.05 -9.30
CA ALA A 278 -29.37 -4.89 -10.44
C ALA A 278 -27.90 -4.87 -10.00
N LEU A 279 -27.59 -4.17 -8.89
CA LEU A 279 -26.25 -4.14 -8.31
C LEU A 279 -25.83 -5.50 -7.73
N ALA A 280 -26.75 -6.23 -7.12
CA ALA A 280 -26.49 -7.58 -6.64
C ALA A 280 -26.19 -8.55 -7.80
N ALA A 281 -26.93 -8.45 -8.90
CA ALA A 281 -26.68 -9.23 -10.11
C ALA A 281 -25.33 -8.89 -10.77
N GLU A 282 -24.99 -7.60 -10.88
CA GLU A 282 -23.68 -7.12 -11.35
C GLU A 282 -22.55 -7.71 -10.52
N LEU A 283 -22.66 -7.63 -9.19
CA LEU A 283 -21.66 -8.19 -8.28
C LEU A 283 -21.53 -9.71 -8.45
N ALA A 284 -22.65 -10.42 -8.50
CA ALA A 284 -22.66 -11.87 -8.66
C ALA A 284 -21.99 -12.30 -9.97
N GLU A 285 -22.24 -11.60 -11.08
CA GLU A 285 -21.58 -11.85 -12.36
C GLU A 285 -20.07 -11.61 -12.27
N GLU A 286 -19.63 -10.49 -11.69
CA GLU A 286 -18.21 -10.16 -11.56
C GLU A 286 -17.47 -11.17 -10.66
N VAL A 287 -18.07 -11.56 -9.54
CA VAL A 287 -17.49 -12.56 -8.62
C VAL A 287 -17.47 -13.94 -9.29
N ALA A 288 -18.54 -14.36 -9.94
CA ALA A 288 -18.62 -15.64 -10.64
C ALA A 288 -17.72 -15.69 -11.88
N GLY A 289 -17.38 -14.54 -12.47
CA GLY A 289 -16.47 -14.40 -13.60
C GLY A 289 -14.99 -14.32 -13.22
N TYR A 290 -14.67 -14.07 -11.94
CA TYR A 290 -13.28 -14.03 -11.48
C TYR A 290 -12.60 -15.39 -11.65
N ARG A 291 -11.42 -15.40 -12.26
CA ARG A 291 -10.58 -16.58 -12.44
C ARG A 291 -9.19 -16.27 -11.97
N GLU A 292 -8.65 -17.16 -11.14
CA GLU A 292 -7.24 -17.19 -10.78
C GLU A 292 -6.57 -18.29 -11.61
N SER A 293 -5.33 -18.04 -12.04
CA SER A 293 -4.57 -19.02 -12.82
C SER A 293 -4.25 -20.27 -11.99
N ASP A 294 -4.27 -21.44 -12.64
CA ASP A 294 -4.00 -22.72 -11.98
C ASP A 294 -2.57 -22.78 -11.41
N PRO A 295 -2.39 -23.40 -10.22
CA PRO A 295 -1.07 -23.57 -9.64
C PRO A 295 -0.24 -24.61 -10.40
N PRO A 296 1.11 -24.52 -10.34
CA PRO A 296 1.98 -25.54 -10.89
C PRO A 296 1.83 -26.86 -10.10
N ALA A 297 2.11 -27.99 -10.74
CA ALA A 297 2.04 -29.29 -10.07
C ALA A 297 3.01 -29.36 -8.88
N LEU A 298 2.59 -30.04 -7.81
CA LEU A 298 3.45 -30.27 -6.65
C LEU A 298 4.70 -31.05 -7.07
N THR A 299 5.86 -30.57 -6.60
CA THR A 299 7.14 -31.26 -6.77
C THR A 299 7.49 -31.99 -5.47
N PRO A 300 7.91 -33.27 -5.51
CA PRO A 300 8.31 -33.99 -4.31
C PRO A 300 9.36 -33.23 -3.51
N LEU A 301 9.20 -33.21 -2.19
CA LEU A 301 10.22 -32.70 -1.29
C LEU A 301 11.49 -33.55 -1.48
N ARG A 302 12.60 -32.88 -1.76
CA ARG A 302 13.92 -33.50 -1.80
C ARG A 302 14.69 -33.06 -0.56
N ASP A 303 15.49 -33.96 0.00
CA ASP A 303 16.44 -33.66 1.09
C ASP A 303 17.65 -32.83 0.60
N THR A 304 17.41 -31.85 -0.27
CA THR A 304 18.42 -30.89 -0.68
C THR A 304 18.56 -29.83 0.41
N LEU A 305 19.60 -29.99 1.23
CA LEU A 305 20.04 -28.99 2.19
C LEU A 305 20.42 -27.70 1.43
N GLY A 306 19.73 -26.60 1.71
CA GLY A 306 20.17 -25.27 1.31
C GLY A 306 21.27 -24.75 2.23
N ASP A 307 21.83 -23.58 1.91
CA ASP A 307 22.78 -22.89 2.78
C ASP A 307 22.07 -22.07 3.88
N GLY A 308 22.84 -21.42 4.75
CA GLY A 308 22.29 -20.57 5.80
C GLY A 308 21.49 -19.37 5.27
N ALA A 309 21.82 -18.85 4.08
CA ALA A 309 21.07 -17.76 3.46
C ALA A 309 19.67 -18.23 3.04
N PHE A 310 19.57 -19.40 2.41
CA PHE A 310 18.30 -20.04 2.09
C PHE A 310 17.49 -20.36 3.35
N ALA A 311 18.12 -20.89 4.40
CA ALA A 311 17.41 -21.21 5.65
C ALA A 311 16.78 -19.95 6.27
N ARG A 312 17.51 -18.84 6.31
CA ARG A 312 17.01 -17.53 6.75
C ARG A 312 15.88 -17.03 5.85
N TRP A 313 16.09 -17.00 4.53
CA TRP A 313 15.06 -16.56 3.57
C TRP A 313 13.79 -17.42 3.64
N LYS A 314 13.91 -18.75 3.73
CA LYS A 314 12.74 -19.64 3.89
C LYS A 314 11.96 -19.28 5.15
N ARG A 315 12.66 -19.00 6.26
CA ARG A 315 12.05 -18.64 7.55
C ARG A 315 11.33 -17.30 7.51
N THR A 316 11.93 -16.27 6.93
CA THR A 316 11.43 -14.89 7.03
C THR A 316 10.63 -14.42 5.82
N ASN A 317 10.79 -15.05 4.66
CA ASN A 317 10.11 -14.66 3.43
C ASN A 317 9.04 -15.66 2.97
N THR A 318 8.86 -16.79 3.65
CA THR A 318 7.84 -17.76 3.23
C THR A 318 6.89 -18.16 4.35
N ILE A 319 5.61 -18.29 4.00
CA ILE A 319 4.59 -18.84 4.88
C ILE A 319 3.89 -20.02 4.19
N ALA A 320 3.40 -20.96 4.99
CA ALA A 320 2.60 -22.06 4.47
C ALA A 320 1.25 -21.52 3.95
N GLN A 321 0.76 -22.10 2.86
CA GLN A 321 -0.63 -21.89 2.44
C GLN A 321 -1.56 -22.85 3.15
N LYS A 322 -2.86 -22.52 3.19
CA LYS A 322 -3.90 -23.48 3.58
C LYS A 322 -4.06 -24.63 2.58
N GLN A 323 -3.58 -24.47 1.34
CA GLN A 323 -3.50 -25.55 0.37
C GLN A 323 -2.21 -26.37 0.61
N PRO A 324 -2.32 -27.65 0.99
CA PRO A 324 -1.16 -28.46 1.37
C PRO A 324 -0.10 -28.55 0.27
N GLY A 325 1.17 -28.48 0.65
CA GLY A 325 2.32 -28.56 -0.26
C GLY A 325 2.68 -27.27 -0.99
N TYR A 326 1.87 -26.22 -0.86
CA TYR A 326 2.16 -24.89 -1.41
C TYR A 326 2.56 -23.89 -0.31
N ARG A 327 3.36 -22.91 -0.70
CA ARG A 327 3.80 -21.80 0.12
C ARG A 327 3.64 -20.49 -0.62
N VAL A 328 3.53 -19.43 0.17
CA VAL A 328 3.69 -18.06 -0.30
C VAL A 328 5.15 -17.67 -0.13
N ALA A 329 5.72 -16.97 -1.10
CA ALA A 329 7.06 -16.39 -1.02
C ALA A 329 7.02 -14.88 -1.26
N THR A 330 7.47 -14.11 -0.29
CA THR A 330 7.61 -12.65 -0.37
C THR A 330 8.94 -12.30 -1.01
N VAL A 331 8.86 -11.60 -2.13
CA VAL A 331 9.99 -10.98 -2.83
C VAL A 331 10.16 -9.58 -2.25
N LYS A 332 11.14 -9.43 -1.36
CA LYS A 332 11.46 -8.15 -0.72
C LYS A 332 12.06 -7.19 -1.75
N LEU A 333 11.50 -5.99 -1.84
CA LEU A 333 11.95 -4.91 -2.68
C LEU A 333 12.48 -3.79 -1.78
N PRO A 334 13.80 -3.63 -1.67
CA PRO A 334 14.41 -2.54 -0.91
C PRO A 334 13.76 -1.18 -1.21
N LEU A 335 13.07 -0.61 -0.21
CA LEU A 335 12.36 0.67 -0.30
C LEU A 335 11.27 0.75 -1.39
N GLY A 336 10.87 -0.40 -1.95
CA GLY A 336 9.82 -0.53 -2.96
C GLY A 336 10.29 -0.48 -4.41
N ASP A 337 11.59 -0.36 -4.69
CA ASP A 337 12.10 -0.21 -6.04
C ASP A 337 12.41 -1.55 -6.71
N ILE A 338 12.17 -1.64 -8.03
CA ILE A 338 12.46 -2.80 -8.86
C ILE A 338 12.86 -2.35 -10.28
N THR A 339 13.84 -3.02 -10.89
CA THR A 339 14.31 -2.68 -12.24
C THR A 339 13.44 -3.30 -13.35
N SER A 340 13.55 -2.78 -14.58
CA SER A 340 12.90 -3.39 -15.75
C SER A 340 13.34 -4.84 -16.00
N GLU A 341 14.64 -5.13 -15.87
CA GLU A 341 15.20 -6.48 -16.01
C GLU A 341 14.68 -7.43 -14.94
N GLN A 342 14.57 -6.95 -13.70
CA GLN A 342 13.99 -7.69 -12.58
C GLN A 342 12.51 -7.96 -12.80
N LEU A 343 11.72 -6.99 -13.28
CA LEU A 343 10.31 -7.18 -13.64
C LEU A 343 10.13 -8.27 -14.70
N LYS A 344 10.93 -8.22 -15.76
CA LYS A 344 10.91 -9.22 -16.84
C LYS A 344 11.26 -10.61 -16.29
N SER A 345 12.32 -10.71 -15.52
CA SER A 345 12.75 -11.98 -14.91
C SER A 345 11.72 -12.52 -13.92
N LEU A 346 11.08 -11.64 -13.14
CA LEU A 346 10.04 -12.00 -12.19
C LEU A 346 8.78 -12.52 -12.90
N ALA A 347 8.46 -12.03 -14.09
CA ALA A 347 7.39 -12.58 -14.92
C ALA A 347 7.65 -14.07 -15.23
N ASP A 348 8.84 -14.41 -15.71
CA ASP A 348 9.22 -15.79 -16.02
C ASP A 348 9.32 -16.68 -14.78
N ILE A 349 9.85 -16.15 -13.67
CA ILE A 349 9.89 -16.84 -12.37
C ILE A 349 8.47 -17.12 -11.89
N SER A 350 7.54 -16.17 -12.01
CA SER A 350 6.16 -16.35 -11.54
C SER A 350 5.45 -17.49 -12.27
N ARG A 351 5.69 -17.67 -13.57
CA ARG A 351 5.11 -18.78 -14.36
C ARG A 351 5.70 -20.13 -14.01
N ARG A 352 7.00 -20.18 -13.70
CA ARG A 352 7.71 -21.44 -13.42
C ARG A 352 7.51 -21.93 -12.01
N TYR A 353 7.50 -21.01 -11.05
CA TYR A 353 7.51 -21.35 -9.62
C TYR A 353 6.19 -21.07 -8.91
N GLY A 354 5.30 -20.27 -9.48
CA GLY A 354 3.95 -20.01 -8.97
C GLY A 354 2.91 -20.18 -10.07
N ASN A 355 1.75 -19.58 -9.90
CA ASN A 355 0.65 -19.65 -10.87
C ASN A 355 0.74 -18.59 -11.99
N GLY A 356 1.92 -18.01 -12.24
CA GLY A 356 2.06 -16.93 -13.25
C GLY A 356 1.56 -15.56 -12.79
N GLU A 357 1.36 -15.37 -11.48
CA GLU A 357 0.90 -14.11 -10.90
C GLU A 357 1.77 -13.67 -9.72
N VAL A 358 1.84 -12.36 -9.49
CA VAL A 358 2.37 -11.76 -8.27
C VAL A 358 1.34 -10.82 -7.64
N ARG A 359 1.47 -10.57 -6.34
CA ARG A 359 0.70 -9.55 -5.63
C ARG A 359 1.61 -8.48 -5.05
N ALA A 360 1.40 -7.22 -5.43
CA ALA A 360 2.01 -6.07 -4.75
C ALA A 360 1.44 -5.95 -3.33
N THR A 361 2.29 -5.64 -2.36
CA THR A 361 1.88 -5.44 -0.95
C THR A 361 1.77 -3.95 -0.62
N ASN A 362 1.04 -3.62 0.46
CA ASN A 362 1.04 -2.27 1.03
C ASN A 362 2.32 -1.95 1.85
N THR A 363 3.21 -2.93 2.00
CA THR A 363 4.57 -2.80 2.51
C THR A 363 5.61 -2.69 1.38
N GLN A 364 5.16 -2.43 0.15
CA GLN A 364 6.00 -2.14 -1.01
C GLN A 364 6.80 -3.34 -1.55
N ASN A 365 6.34 -4.57 -1.30
CA ASN A 365 6.97 -5.79 -1.79
C ASN A 365 6.12 -6.47 -2.87
N PHE A 366 6.64 -7.54 -3.46
CA PHE A 366 5.85 -8.50 -4.22
C PHE A 366 5.70 -9.82 -3.47
N VAL A 367 4.64 -10.56 -3.79
CA VAL A 367 4.37 -11.88 -3.26
C VAL A 367 4.05 -12.84 -4.38
N LEU A 368 4.76 -13.97 -4.42
CA LEU A 368 4.46 -15.14 -5.23
C LEU A 368 3.59 -16.09 -4.39
N ARG A 369 2.42 -16.46 -4.92
CA ARG A 369 1.58 -17.51 -4.34
C ARG A 369 1.74 -18.79 -5.14
N TRP A 370 1.23 -19.88 -4.58
CA TRP A 370 1.19 -21.20 -5.18
C TRP A 370 2.56 -21.77 -5.48
N VAL A 371 3.55 -21.48 -4.62
CA VAL A 371 4.90 -22.01 -4.79
C VAL A 371 4.98 -23.42 -4.20
N PRO A 372 5.24 -24.48 -4.99
CA PRO A 372 5.43 -25.82 -4.43
C PRO A 372 6.61 -25.83 -3.46
N GLU A 373 6.43 -26.41 -2.29
CA GLU A 373 7.47 -26.37 -1.25
C GLU A 373 8.79 -27.00 -1.71
N GLY A 374 8.72 -28.06 -2.53
CA GLY A 374 9.90 -28.71 -3.12
C GLY A 374 10.70 -27.83 -4.09
N LEU A 375 10.16 -26.69 -4.53
CA LEU A 375 10.82 -25.76 -5.45
C LEU A 375 11.38 -24.51 -4.76
N LEU A 376 11.21 -24.33 -3.46
CA LEU A 376 11.68 -23.12 -2.76
C LEU A 376 13.18 -22.85 -2.93
N LEU A 377 14.01 -23.90 -2.89
CA LEU A 377 15.46 -23.73 -3.04
C LEU A 377 15.82 -23.24 -4.45
N ASN A 378 15.12 -23.75 -5.47
CA ASN A 378 15.32 -23.34 -6.85
C ASN A 378 14.84 -21.89 -7.06
N LEU A 379 13.66 -21.56 -6.54
CA LEU A 379 13.15 -20.19 -6.54
C LEU A 379 14.14 -19.22 -5.88
N HIS A 380 14.63 -19.55 -4.68
CA HIS A 380 15.61 -18.73 -3.97
C HIS A 380 16.89 -18.51 -4.79
N ARG A 381 17.42 -19.55 -5.44
CA ARG A 381 18.61 -19.44 -6.31
C ARG A 381 18.38 -18.51 -7.48
N GLU A 382 17.23 -18.59 -8.13
CA GLU A 382 16.92 -17.72 -9.27
C GLU A 382 16.65 -16.27 -8.85
N LEU A 383 15.92 -16.06 -7.74
CA LEU A 383 15.79 -14.75 -7.14
C LEU A 383 17.17 -14.17 -6.76
N THR A 384 18.11 -15.01 -6.31
CA THR A 384 19.47 -14.58 -5.97
C THR A 384 20.22 -14.07 -7.21
N GLN A 385 20.08 -14.75 -8.35
CA GLN A 385 20.73 -14.35 -9.61
C GLN A 385 20.29 -12.97 -10.11
N ILE A 386 19.06 -12.55 -9.79
CA ILE A 386 18.52 -11.23 -10.16
C ILE A 386 18.50 -10.21 -9.01
N GLY A 387 19.12 -10.55 -7.87
CA GLY A 387 19.22 -9.65 -6.71
C GLY A 387 17.92 -9.44 -5.93
N LEU A 388 16.96 -10.38 -5.99
CA LEU A 388 15.64 -10.32 -5.34
C LEU A 388 15.44 -11.36 -4.22
N ALA A 389 16.51 -11.99 -3.74
CA ALA A 389 16.47 -12.99 -2.66
C ALA A 389 16.80 -12.40 -1.27
N GLU A 390 16.71 -11.08 -1.07
CA GLU A 390 16.95 -10.49 0.25
C GLU A 390 15.94 -11.05 1.28
N ALA A 391 16.47 -11.54 2.40
CA ALA A 391 15.67 -12.08 3.48
C ALA A 391 15.02 -10.97 4.34
N ASP A 392 14.27 -11.39 5.35
CA ASP A 392 13.73 -10.56 6.43
C ASP A 392 12.57 -9.66 5.99
N ALA A 393 11.74 -10.16 5.06
CA ALA A 393 10.48 -9.50 4.72
C ALA A 393 9.60 -9.35 5.98
N GLY A 394 8.97 -8.19 6.16
CA GLY A 394 8.13 -7.88 7.32
C GLY A 394 8.87 -7.65 8.64
N HIS A 395 10.20 -7.65 8.64
CA HIS A 395 11.02 -7.40 9.84
C HIS A 395 11.63 -5.99 9.79
N ILE A 396 12.36 -5.62 10.85
CA ILE A 396 12.89 -4.26 11.06
C ILE A 396 13.74 -3.70 9.90
N THR A 397 14.32 -4.55 9.05
CA THR A 397 15.11 -4.15 7.87
C THR A 397 14.27 -3.98 6.59
N ASP A 398 12.98 -4.33 6.62
CA ASP A 398 11.99 -4.13 5.56
C ASP A 398 11.27 -2.79 5.72
N VAL A 399 12.05 -1.71 5.56
CA VAL A 399 11.61 -0.34 5.83
C VAL A 399 10.71 0.17 4.71
N VAL A 400 9.51 0.62 5.07
CA VAL A 400 8.56 1.26 4.16
C VAL A 400 8.79 2.77 4.14
N THR A 401 8.89 3.35 2.94
CA THR A 401 9.08 4.79 2.78
C THR A 401 8.12 5.36 1.76
N CYS A 402 7.75 6.63 1.93
CA CYS A 402 7.24 7.38 0.77
C CYS A 402 8.41 7.83 -0.12
N PRO A 403 8.13 8.21 -1.38
CA PRO A 403 9.14 8.77 -2.28
C PRO A 403 9.93 9.98 -1.76
N GLY A 404 9.40 10.73 -0.79
CA GLY A 404 10.14 11.83 -0.14
C GLY A 404 10.64 12.90 -1.10
N GLY A 405 11.63 13.67 -0.65
CA GLY A 405 12.27 14.73 -1.44
C GLY A 405 13.04 14.22 -2.66
N ASP A 406 13.19 12.91 -2.84
CA ASP A 406 13.78 12.31 -4.03
C ASP A 406 12.89 12.57 -5.26
N TYR A 407 11.55 12.50 -5.09
CA TYR A 407 10.59 12.60 -6.19
C TYR A 407 9.39 13.54 -5.96
N CYS A 408 9.04 13.82 -4.71
CA CYS A 408 7.77 14.48 -4.35
C CYS A 408 7.93 15.99 -4.10
N THR A 409 7.12 16.80 -4.77
CA THR A 409 7.11 18.27 -4.60
C THR A 409 6.53 18.76 -3.27
N LEU A 410 5.91 17.87 -2.49
CA LEU A 410 5.33 18.18 -1.17
C LEU A 410 6.20 17.69 -0.02
N ALA A 411 7.32 17.03 -0.30
CA ALA A 411 8.18 16.50 0.74
C ALA A 411 8.98 17.61 1.42
N ILE A 412 9.25 17.41 2.70
CA ILE A 412 10.11 18.28 3.50
C ILE A 412 11.51 17.65 3.65
N THR A 413 11.58 16.32 3.66
CA THR A 413 12.82 15.54 3.85
C THR A 413 12.90 14.37 2.87
N LYS A 414 14.08 13.77 2.73
CA LYS A 414 14.36 12.65 1.82
C LYS A 414 14.16 11.30 2.51
N SER A 415 12.91 10.84 2.57
CA SER A 415 12.57 9.63 3.33
C SER A 415 13.19 8.34 2.81
N MET A 416 13.43 8.20 1.49
CA MET A 416 14.07 7.00 0.95
C MET A 416 15.54 6.92 1.41
N GLN A 417 16.27 8.04 1.38
CA GLN A 417 17.67 8.11 1.85
C GLN A 417 17.81 7.83 3.35
N VAL A 418 16.83 8.23 4.15
CA VAL A 418 16.78 7.89 5.58
C VAL A 418 16.48 6.41 5.78
N GLY A 419 15.51 5.87 5.04
CA GLY A 419 15.22 4.44 5.05
C GLY A 419 16.44 3.59 4.69
N ALA A 420 17.19 3.97 3.65
CA ALA A 420 18.44 3.30 3.27
C ALA A 420 19.46 3.28 4.41
N ARG A 421 19.73 4.45 5.02
CA ARG A 421 20.66 4.55 6.17
C ARG A 421 20.22 3.74 7.38
N ILE A 422 18.92 3.67 7.66
CA ILE A 422 18.38 2.83 8.73
C ILE A 422 18.65 1.35 8.43
N ARG A 423 18.36 0.91 7.20
CA ARG A 423 18.64 -0.46 6.76
C ARG A 423 20.12 -0.79 6.89
N GLU A 424 21.00 0.05 6.37
CA GLU A 424 22.46 -0.11 6.46
C GLU A 424 22.94 -0.15 7.93
N HIS A 425 22.41 0.71 8.79
CA HIS A 425 22.77 0.76 10.21
C HIS A 425 22.24 -0.42 11.03
N LEU A 426 21.11 -1.02 10.63
CA LEU A 426 20.56 -2.24 11.23
C LEU A 426 21.20 -3.52 10.68
N VAL A 427 21.90 -3.40 9.55
CA VAL A 427 22.74 -4.44 8.95
C VAL A 427 24.24 -4.08 9.02
N PRO A 428 24.81 -3.64 10.18
CA PRO A 428 26.19 -3.18 10.22
C PRO A 428 27.17 -4.36 10.35
N SER A 429 28.40 -4.10 9.89
CA SER A 429 29.58 -4.94 9.61
C SER A 429 30.08 -5.96 10.66
N GLY A 430 29.38 -6.12 11.79
CA GLY A 430 29.49 -7.31 12.63
C GLY A 430 28.95 -8.50 11.85
N SER A 431 29.42 -9.72 12.13
CA SER A 431 29.11 -10.87 11.29
C SER A 431 27.61 -11.01 10.97
N ARG A 432 27.26 -11.65 9.85
CA ARG A 432 25.86 -11.89 9.40
C ARG A 432 24.97 -12.55 10.49
N GLN A 433 25.59 -13.10 11.53
CA GLN A 433 25.00 -13.65 12.75
C GLN A 433 24.32 -12.57 13.62
N ASP A 434 24.96 -11.43 13.88
CA ASP A 434 24.43 -10.41 14.81
C ASP A 434 23.10 -9.82 14.31
N VAL A 435 22.98 -9.65 12.99
CA VAL A 435 21.74 -9.21 12.33
C VAL A 435 20.68 -10.31 12.36
N ASP A 436 21.09 -11.58 12.23
CA ASP A 436 20.16 -12.72 12.34
C ASP A 436 19.58 -12.82 13.74
N ASP A 437 20.39 -12.60 14.77
CA ASP A 437 19.97 -12.60 16.17
C ASP A 437 18.98 -11.46 16.45
N LEU A 438 19.26 -10.24 15.95
CA LEU A 438 18.34 -9.10 16.07
C LEU A 438 16.99 -9.37 15.39
N VAL A 439 17.01 -9.79 14.13
CA VAL A 439 15.78 -10.06 13.35
C VAL A 439 14.99 -11.21 13.95
N SER A 440 15.66 -12.32 14.29
CA SER A 440 15.01 -13.50 14.84
C SER A 440 14.46 -13.24 16.24
N ALA A 441 15.16 -12.45 17.06
CA ALA A 441 14.66 -12.08 18.37
C ALA A 441 13.50 -11.10 18.29
N LEU A 442 13.56 -10.06 17.45
CA LEU A 442 12.46 -9.09 17.32
C LEU A 442 11.18 -9.73 16.77
N GLY A 443 11.29 -10.55 15.72
CA GLY A 443 10.14 -10.98 14.94
C GLY A 443 9.61 -9.87 14.02
N GLU A 444 8.32 -9.94 13.67
CA GLU A 444 7.66 -8.90 12.87
C GLU A 444 7.78 -7.53 13.57
N PHE A 445 8.29 -6.54 12.83
CA PHE A 445 8.53 -5.20 13.35
C PHE A 445 8.62 -4.21 12.19
N ASP A 446 7.67 -3.28 12.06
CA ASP A 446 7.62 -2.38 10.91
C ASP A 446 8.13 -0.95 11.19
N ILE A 447 8.95 -0.45 10.26
CA ILE A 447 9.40 0.95 10.23
C ILE A 447 8.77 1.63 9.03
N LYS A 448 8.05 2.73 9.29
CA LYS A 448 7.33 3.47 8.25
C LYS A 448 7.69 4.94 8.26
N ILE A 449 8.24 5.42 7.14
CA ILE A 449 8.82 6.77 7.03
C ILE A 449 8.03 7.60 6.01
N SER A 450 7.71 8.83 6.38
CA SER A 450 7.21 9.82 5.42
C SER A 450 7.98 11.12 5.50
N GLY A 451 8.37 11.64 4.34
CA GLY A 451 9.11 12.91 4.26
C GLY A 451 8.30 14.16 4.60
N CYS A 452 6.99 14.04 4.84
CA CYS A 452 6.12 15.13 5.32
C CYS A 452 4.86 14.59 6.05
N PRO A 453 4.04 15.45 6.69
CA PRO A 453 2.85 15.05 7.45
C PRO A 453 1.73 14.38 6.65
N ASN A 454 1.83 14.25 5.32
CA ASN A 454 0.79 13.60 4.51
C ASN A 454 0.67 12.08 4.75
N SER A 455 1.66 11.47 5.40
CA SER A 455 1.67 10.05 5.79
C SER A 455 1.47 9.08 4.62
N CYS A 456 2.12 9.35 3.48
CA CYS A 456 2.09 8.45 2.32
C CYS A 456 2.78 7.11 2.59
N GLY A 457 3.81 7.10 3.45
CA GLY A 457 4.47 5.89 3.96
C GLY A 457 3.72 5.29 5.14
N GLN A 458 2.56 5.83 5.55
CA GLN A 458 1.70 5.30 6.62
C GLN A 458 2.32 5.27 8.04
N HIS A 459 3.21 6.21 8.34
CA HIS A 459 3.93 6.32 9.62
C HIS A 459 3.05 6.41 10.90
N HIS A 460 1.73 6.59 10.78
CA HIS A 460 0.87 6.66 11.97
C HIS A 460 0.50 5.28 12.53
N VAL A 461 0.64 4.22 11.72
CA VAL A 461 0.16 2.87 12.02
C VAL A 461 1.28 1.85 11.82
N ALA A 462 2.41 2.12 12.46
CA ALA A 462 3.61 1.30 12.47
C ALA A 462 4.13 1.14 13.89
N ASP A 463 4.96 0.13 14.13
CA ASP A 463 5.75 -0.04 15.33
C ASP A 463 6.63 1.19 15.53
N ILE A 464 7.41 1.59 14.52
CA ILE A 464 8.10 2.88 14.50
C ILE A 464 7.69 3.69 13.27
N GLY A 465 7.00 4.80 13.54
CA GLY A 465 6.56 5.77 12.56
C GLY A 465 7.41 7.03 12.55
N MET A 466 7.87 7.46 11.38
CA MET A 466 8.70 8.66 11.23
C MET A 466 8.05 9.72 10.32
N THR A 467 7.99 10.96 10.79
CA THR A 467 7.51 12.12 10.00
C THR A 467 8.60 13.17 9.88
N GLY A 468 8.99 13.49 8.65
CA GLY A 468 9.99 14.52 8.36
C GLY A 468 9.46 15.95 8.55
N LEU A 469 10.33 16.81 9.06
CA LEU A 469 10.09 18.22 9.31
C LEU A 469 11.40 19.03 9.32
N MET A 470 11.31 20.36 9.22
CA MET A 470 12.46 21.25 9.43
C MET A 470 12.46 21.78 10.86
N VAL A 471 13.66 21.92 11.44
CA VAL A 471 13.89 22.58 12.72
C VAL A 471 14.91 23.68 12.52
N LYS A 472 14.59 24.88 13.00
CA LYS A 472 15.52 26.01 13.01
C LYS A 472 16.47 25.88 14.21
N GLY A 473 17.76 25.76 13.94
CA GLY A 473 18.80 25.71 14.96
C GLY A 473 19.00 27.05 15.67
N LYS A 474 19.81 27.06 16.73
CA LYS A 474 20.20 28.29 17.46
C LYS A 474 20.94 29.29 16.58
N ASP A 475 21.64 28.78 15.56
CA ASP A 475 22.33 29.54 14.51
C ASP A 475 21.39 30.09 13.43
N GLY A 476 20.09 29.83 13.54
CA GLY A 476 19.07 30.26 12.58
C GLY A 476 18.98 29.41 11.31
N VAL A 477 19.80 28.37 11.17
CA VAL A 477 19.80 27.48 10.00
C VAL A 477 18.76 26.37 10.18
N GLU A 478 17.90 26.18 9.18
CA GLU A 478 16.92 25.09 9.18
C GLU A 478 17.59 23.77 8.77
N ARG A 479 17.37 22.72 9.55
CA ARG A 479 17.91 21.37 9.32
C ARG A 479 16.81 20.31 9.33
N PRO A 480 16.94 19.24 8.52
CA PRO A 480 15.97 18.16 8.48
C PRO A 480 16.01 17.38 9.80
N HIS A 481 14.82 17.13 10.36
CA HIS A 481 14.61 16.32 11.54
C HIS A 481 13.44 15.37 11.31
N TYR A 482 13.28 14.41 12.21
CA TYR A 482 12.14 13.51 12.27
C TYR A 482 11.46 13.56 13.63
N SER A 483 10.13 13.54 13.61
CA SER A 483 9.30 13.26 14.78
C SER A 483 8.84 11.81 14.71
N LEU A 484 8.98 11.11 15.83
CA LEU A 484 8.70 9.68 15.93
C LEU A 484 7.34 9.42 16.59
N ARG A 485 6.71 8.34 16.16
CA ARG A 485 5.59 7.70 16.82
C ARG A 485 5.90 6.22 17.04
N VAL A 486 5.41 5.66 18.14
CA VAL A 486 5.66 4.26 18.50
C VAL A 486 4.38 3.49 18.81
N GLY A 487 4.39 2.19 18.53
CA GLY A 487 3.32 1.27 18.90
C GLY A 487 2.00 1.55 18.18
N GLY A 488 2.02 2.00 16.93
CA GLY A 488 0.82 2.09 16.11
C GLY A 488 0.46 0.75 15.47
N GLY A 489 -0.62 0.73 14.70
CA GLY A 489 -0.89 -0.35 13.75
C GLY A 489 -2.36 -0.53 13.38
N CYS A 490 -2.63 -1.44 12.45
CA CYS A 490 -3.97 -1.73 11.94
C CYS A 490 -4.48 -3.10 12.46
N GLY A 491 -5.63 -3.55 11.95
CA GLY A 491 -6.41 -4.66 12.50
C GLY A 491 -7.67 -4.21 13.25
N PRO A 492 -8.48 -5.16 13.77
CA PRO A 492 -9.65 -4.85 14.59
C PRO A 492 -9.36 -3.92 15.77
N ASN A 493 -8.14 -3.99 16.33
CA ASN A 493 -7.64 -3.14 17.40
C ASN A 493 -6.71 -2.03 16.87
N ALA A 494 -7.06 -1.43 15.72
CA ALA A 494 -6.25 -0.40 15.09
C ALA A 494 -6.05 0.82 16.01
N ARG A 495 -4.83 1.33 16.06
CA ARG A 495 -4.47 2.49 16.88
C ARG A 495 -3.40 3.34 16.22
N ILE A 496 -3.48 4.64 16.45
CA ILE A 496 -2.46 5.59 16.03
C ILE A 496 -1.31 5.55 17.04
N GLY A 497 -0.08 5.43 16.56
CA GLY A 497 1.10 5.38 17.43
C GLY A 497 1.26 6.62 18.30
N GLU A 498 1.74 6.40 19.52
CA GLU A 498 2.00 7.44 20.51
C GLU A 498 3.18 8.30 20.08
N ARG A 499 3.05 9.62 20.25
CA ARG A 499 4.10 10.56 19.83
C ARG A 499 5.21 10.60 20.89
N LEU A 500 6.44 10.37 20.46
CA LEU A 500 7.62 10.62 21.29
C LEU A 500 7.86 12.13 21.41
N ASP A 501 8.20 12.60 22.61
CA ASP A 501 8.56 14.01 22.79
C ASP A 501 9.92 14.32 22.16
N GLY A 502 10.06 15.51 21.59
CA GLY A 502 11.25 15.94 20.86
C GLY A 502 11.26 15.62 19.35
N ARG A 503 12.41 15.93 18.73
CA ARG A 503 12.68 15.78 17.29
C ARG A 503 14.13 15.34 17.15
N ILE A 504 14.39 14.41 16.23
CA ILE A 504 15.71 13.81 16.05
C ILE A 504 16.33 14.37 14.76
N PRO A 505 17.57 14.86 14.78
CA PRO A 505 18.31 15.16 13.56
C PRO A 505 18.31 13.95 12.62
N GLU A 506 18.20 14.20 11.32
CA GLU A 506 18.07 13.12 10.32
C GLU A 506 19.18 12.07 10.43
N GLU A 507 20.41 12.50 10.67
CA GLU A 507 21.61 11.68 10.84
C GLU A 507 21.60 10.76 12.07
N GLU A 508 20.88 11.14 13.13
CA GLU A 508 20.82 10.36 14.38
C GLU A 508 19.66 9.33 14.38
N THR A 509 18.76 9.42 13.41
CA THR A 509 17.60 8.51 13.32
C THR A 509 17.96 7.02 13.31
N PRO A 510 19.01 6.55 12.62
CA PRO A 510 19.36 5.13 12.63
C PRO A 510 19.76 4.62 14.03
N LYS A 511 20.56 5.40 14.77
CA LYS A 511 21.01 5.04 16.12
C LYS A 511 19.86 4.97 17.11
N VAL A 512 18.94 5.94 17.04
CA VAL A 512 17.77 5.98 17.94
C VAL A 512 16.86 4.78 17.70
N ILE A 513 16.60 4.42 16.44
CA ILE A 513 15.78 3.25 16.08
C ILE A 513 16.40 1.97 16.62
N ALA A 514 17.70 1.75 16.37
CA ALA A 514 18.40 0.58 16.88
C ALA A 514 18.37 0.51 18.42
N THR A 515 18.47 1.66 19.09
CA THR A 515 18.40 1.75 20.56
C THR A 515 17.02 1.38 21.09
N ILE A 516 15.94 1.90 20.47
CA ILE A 516 14.57 1.54 20.85
C ILE A 516 14.32 0.03 20.64
N ALA A 517 14.77 -0.52 19.51
CA ALA A 517 14.60 -1.95 19.22
C ALA A 517 15.34 -2.83 20.24
N ARG A 518 16.59 -2.50 20.58
CA ARG A 518 17.37 -3.23 21.61
C ARG A 518 16.75 -3.10 23.00
N TYR A 519 16.24 -1.92 23.35
CA TYR A 519 15.55 -1.71 24.62
C TYR A 519 14.30 -2.58 24.73
N TYR A 520 13.49 -2.65 23.67
CA TYR A 520 12.36 -3.58 23.61
C TYR A 520 12.79 -5.02 23.82
N MET A 521 13.84 -5.49 23.12
CA MET A 521 14.32 -6.87 23.29
C MET A 521 14.78 -7.18 24.72
N ALA A 522 15.45 -6.24 25.38
CA ALA A 522 15.98 -6.44 26.72
C ALA A 522 14.88 -6.45 27.79
N GLU A 523 13.79 -5.73 27.58
CA GLU A 523 12.81 -5.41 28.62
C GLU A 523 11.40 -5.96 28.37
N ARG A 524 11.18 -6.61 27.22
CA ARG A 524 9.89 -7.21 26.89
C ARG A 524 9.61 -8.44 27.76
N ALA A 525 8.36 -8.61 28.14
CA ALA A 525 7.90 -9.87 28.69
C ALA A 525 7.83 -10.95 27.59
N GLU A 526 7.75 -12.22 28.00
CA GLU A 526 7.58 -13.34 27.07
C GLU A 526 6.30 -13.16 26.23
N GLY A 527 6.44 -13.24 24.91
CA GLY A 527 5.33 -13.08 23.96
C GLY A 527 4.76 -11.65 23.82
N GLU A 528 5.33 -10.66 24.50
CA GLU A 528 4.85 -9.28 24.45
C GLU A 528 5.17 -8.63 23.11
N SER A 529 4.16 -8.11 22.41
CA SER A 529 4.36 -7.34 21.16
C SER A 529 4.97 -5.97 21.43
N PHE A 530 5.60 -5.34 20.43
CA PHE A 530 6.11 -3.96 20.59
C PHE A 530 5.00 -2.97 20.93
N ARG A 531 3.77 -3.19 20.45
CA ARG A 531 2.60 -2.41 20.87
C ARG A 531 2.35 -2.49 22.36
N ASP A 532 2.29 -3.70 22.89
CA ASP A 532 1.91 -3.92 24.29
C ASP A 532 3.03 -3.41 25.20
N PHE A 533 4.28 -3.58 24.77
CA PHE A 533 5.45 -2.97 25.39
C PHE A 533 5.35 -1.44 25.48
N VAL A 534 4.99 -0.77 24.38
CA VAL A 534 4.77 0.70 24.36
C VAL A 534 3.65 1.09 25.31
N ALA A 535 2.55 0.34 25.34
CA ALA A 535 1.44 0.63 26.24
C ALA A 535 1.82 0.44 27.72
N ARG A 536 2.73 -0.49 28.03
CA ARG A 536 3.23 -0.76 29.39
C ARG A 536 4.29 0.24 29.86
N LYS A 537 5.30 0.53 29.05
CA LYS A 537 6.42 1.44 29.40
C LYS A 537 6.05 2.92 29.20
N GLY A 538 5.17 3.21 28.24
CA GLY A 538 4.74 4.55 27.87
C GLY A 538 5.74 5.31 26.99
N ALA A 539 5.23 6.20 26.15
CA ALA A 539 6.04 7.05 25.28
C ALA A 539 7.15 7.86 26.01
N PRO A 540 6.94 8.42 27.22
CA PRO A 540 8.00 9.17 27.91
C PRO A 540 9.25 8.35 28.23
N GLU A 541 9.09 7.09 28.66
CA GLU A 541 10.23 6.21 28.95
C GLU A 541 10.97 5.83 27.66
N ILE A 542 10.23 5.52 26.61
CA ILE A 542 10.80 5.18 25.29
C ILE A 542 11.54 6.38 24.69
N THR A 543 11.01 7.60 24.82
CA THR A 543 11.71 8.83 24.44
C THR A 543 13.04 8.93 25.18
N ARG A 544 13.04 8.80 26.52
CA ARG A 544 14.25 8.93 27.34
C ARG A 544 15.33 7.94 26.92
N VAL A 545 14.98 6.68 26.72
CA VAL A 545 15.96 5.64 26.33
C VAL A 545 16.42 5.83 24.89
N GLY A 546 15.49 6.05 23.95
CA GLY A 546 15.82 6.19 22.54
C GLY A 546 16.69 7.41 22.24
N PHE A 547 16.42 8.55 22.88
CA PHE A 547 17.05 9.83 22.56
C PHE A 547 18.39 10.02 23.27
N ALA A 548 18.64 9.31 24.38
CA ALA A 548 19.95 9.29 25.02
C ALA A 548 21.08 8.86 24.06
N ALA A 549 20.78 8.03 23.05
CA ALA A 549 21.73 7.63 22.02
C ALA A 549 22.15 8.79 21.08
N ALA A 550 21.30 9.81 20.91
CA ALA A 550 21.59 10.97 20.07
C ALA A 550 22.43 12.04 20.81
N GLU A 551 22.30 12.12 22.15
CA GLU A 551 23.03 13.10 22.96
C GLU A 551 24.54 12.82 23.05
N GLY A 552 24.96 11.57 22.88
CA GLY A 552 26.38 11.18 22.87
C GLY A 552 27.17 11.58 21.61
N SER A 553 26.54 12.23 20.62
CA SER A 553 27.17 12.61 19.33
C SER A 553 27.37 14.12 19.18
N ALA A 554 27.01 14.93 20.18
CA ALA A 554 27.30 16.36 20.23
C ALA A 554 28.60 16.59 21.03
N ILE A 555 29.75 16.37 20.38
CA ILE A 555 31.05 16.92 20.79
C ILE A 555 31.60 17.74 19.63
#